data_AF-A0A432MHG9-F1
#
_entry.id   AF-A0A432MHG9-F1
#
_cell.length_a   1.000
_cell.length_b   1.000
_cell.length_c   1.000
_cell.angle_alpha   90.00
_cell.angle_beta   90.00
_cell.angle_gamma   90.00
#
_symmetry.space_group_name_H-M   'P 1'
#
loop_
_entity.id
_entity.type
_entity.pdbx_description
1 polymer ?
#
loop_
_entity_poly.entity_id
_entity_poly.type
_entity_poly.pdbx_seq_one_letter_code
_entity_poly.pdbx_strand_id
1 'polypeptide(L)' 'MPVDTPIEQRLAAVEAAVAELQRRLPPTRESWLELVVGSFKDEPAFEEVLALGRAFRESDRPQASESS' A
#
# COMPACT_ATOMS: atom_id res chain seq x y z
N MET A 1 -4.57 -45.14 -17.54
CA MET A 1 -4.49 -45.14 -16.07
C MET A 1 -3.81 -43.84 -15.66
N PRO A 2 -4.41 -42.97 -14.83
CA PRO A 2 -3.69 -41.83 -14.29
C PRO A 2 -2.54 -42.34 -13.43
N VAL A 3 -1.36 -41.75 -13.57
CA VAL A 3 -0.21 -42.07 -12.72
C VAL A 3 -0.45 -41.35 -11.40
N ASP A 4 -0.87 -42.09 -10.38
CA ASP A 4 -0.96 -41.56 -9.02
C ASP A 4 0.46 -41.29 -8.54
N THR A 5 0.81 -40.01 -8.45
CA THR A 5 2.11 -39.59 -7.96
C THR A 5 2.11 -39.71 -6.43
N PRO A 6 3.10 -40.41 -5.83
CA PRO A 6 3.21 -40.54 -4.38
C PRO A 6 3.14 -39.18 -3.69
N ILE A 7 2.52 -39.15 -2.51
CA ILE A 7 2.30 -37.91 -1.77
C ILE A 7 3.63 -37.22 -1.39
N GLU A 8 4.66 -38.00 -1.10
CA GLU A 8 6.00 -37.55 -0.78
C GLU A 8 6.63 -36.81 -1.95
N GLN A 9 6.42 -37.31 -3.17
CA GLN A 9 6.96 -36.70 -4.38
C GLN A 9 6.23 -35.39 -4.72
N ARG A 10 4.92 -35.32 -4.46
CA ARG A 10 4.15 -34.08 -4.59
C ARG A 10 4.58 -33.05 -3.54
N LEU A 11 4.83 -33.48 -2.31
CA LEU A 11 5.30 -32.62 -1.22
C LEU A 11 6.69 -32.04 -1.53
N ALA A 12 7.63 -32.90 -1.96
CA ALA A 12 8.98 -32.46 -2.34
C ALA A 12 8.96 -31.44 -3.49
N ALA A 13 8.06 -31.60 -4.46
CA ALA A 13 7.89 -30.63 -5.54
C ALA A 13 7.36 -29.27 -5.03
N VAL A 14 6.44 -29.27 -4.07
CA VAL A 14 5.93 -28.05 -3.43
C VAL A 14 7.02 -27.37 -2.60
N GLU A 15 7.75 -28.12 -1.80
CA GLU A 15 8.85 -27.59 -0.97
C GLU A 15 9.93 -26.93 -1.84
N ALA A 16 10.32 -27.58 -2.94
CA ALA A 16 11.27 -27.01 -3.90
C ALA A 16 10.74 -25.73 -4.57
N ALA A 17 9.46 -25.72 -4.95
CA ALA A 17 8.83 -24.53 -5.53
C ALA A 17 8.76 -23.37 -4.54
N VAL A 18 8.42 -23.63 -3.27
CA VAL A 18 8.38 -22.63 -2.21
C VAL A 18 9.78 -22.07 -1.93
N ALA A 19 10.80 -22.93 -1.85
CA ALA A 19 12.18 -22.49 -1.64
C ALA A 19 12.67 -21.57 -2.77
N GLU A 20 12.37 -21.91 -4.03
CA GLU A 20 12.75 -21.06 -5.17
C GLU A 20 11.96 -19.74 -5.19
N LEU A 21 10.67 -19.76 -4.83
CA LEU A 21 9.89 -18.53 -4.68
C LEU A 21 10.50 -17.64 -3.61
N GLN A 22 10.81 -18.18 -2.43
CA GLN A 22 11.44 -17.43 -1.34
C GLN A 22 12.78 -16.83 -1.74
N ARG A 23 13.61 -17.56 -2.50
CA ARG A 23 14.90 -17.05 -3.01
C ARG A 23 14.74 -15.91 -4.02
N ARG A 24 13.66 -15.92 -4.80
CA ARG A 24 13.36 -14.90 -5.81
C ARG A 24 12.73 -13.64 -5.22
N LEU A 25 12.12 -13.72 -4.04
CA LEU A 25 11.69 -12.51 -3.34
C LEU A 25 12.94 -11.76 -2.87
N PRO A 26 13.09 -10.46 -3.20
CA PRO A 26 14.12 -9.66 -2.57
C PRO A 26 13.91 -9.68 -1.06
N PRO A 27 14.97 -9.53 -0.23
CA PRO A 27 14.79 -9.31 1.20
C PRO A 27 13.73 -8.22 1.35
N THR A 28 12.75 -8.44 2.24
CA THR A 28 11.67 -7.50 2.53
C THR A 28 12.28 -6.10 2.57
N ARG A 29 12.13 -5.36 1.47
CA ARG A 29 12.54 -3.98 1.41
C ARG A 29 11.71 -3.30 2.48
N GLU A 30 12.33 -2.39 3.23
CA GLU A 30 11.61 -1.48 4.11
C GLU A 30 10.33 -1.08 3.39
N SER A 31 9.21 -1.25 4.09
CA SER A 31 7.91 -1.04 3.48
C SER A 31 7.95 0.32 2.81
N TRP A 32 7.54 0.44 1.54
CA TRP A 32 7.55 1.75 0.87
C TRP A 32 6.80 2.80 1.71
N LEU A 33 5.86 2.36 2.55
CA LEU A 33 5.18 3.16 3.55
C LEU A 33 6.15 3.72 4.62
N GLU A 34 7.06 2.89 5.16
CA GLU A 34 8.11 3.33 6.10
C GLU A 34 9.03 4.37 5.46
N LEU A 35 9.30 4.28 4.15
CA LEU A 35 10.10 5.25 3.42
C LEU A 35 9.39 6.59 3.17
N VAL A 36 8.05 6.60 3.14
CA VAL A 36 7.25 7.78 2.76
C VAL A 36 6.63 8.47 3.99
N VAL A 37 6.36 7.73 5.07
CA VAL A 37 5.77 8.31 6.29
C VAL A 37 6.71 9.37 6.86
N GLY A 38 6.19 10.57 7.06
CA GLY A 38 6.95 11.70 7.62
C GLY A 38 7.79 12.48 6.60
N SER A 39 7.84 12.05 5.32
CA SER A 39 8.60 12.76 4.26
C SER A 39 8.18 14.22 4.05
N PHE A 40 6.96 14.58 4.44
CA PHE A 40 6.40 15.94 4.33
C PHE A 40 6.31 16.69 5.66
N LYS A 41 6.87 16.16 6.75
CA LYS A 41 6.66 16.70 8.11
C LYS A 41 7.10 18.16 8.27
N ASP A 42 8.18 18.54 7.60
CA ASP A 42 8.79 19.87 7.71
C ASP A 42 8.81 20.61 6.36
N GLU A 43 7.93 20.23 5.42
CA GLU A 43 7.87 20.84 4.08
C GLU A 43 7.02 22.12 4.11
N PRO A 44 7.61 23.33 3.95
CA PRO A 44 6.87 24.59 4.04
C PRO A 44 5.81 24.75 2.93
N ALA A 45 6.02 24.17 1.75
CA ALA A 45 5.02 24.20 0.68
C ALA A 45 3.74 23.43 1.05
N PHE A 46 3.81 22.49 2.01
CA PHE A 46 2.66 21.70 2.44
C PHE A 46 1.59 22.57 3.13
N GLU A 47 2.00 23.62 3.85
CA GLU A 47 1.06 24.55 4.49
C GLU A 47 0.20 25.31 3.49
N GLU A 48 0.79 25.70 2.35
CA GLU A 48 0.06 26.35 1.25
C GLU A 48 -0.98 25.40 0.64
N VAL A 49 -0.60 24.13 0.42
CA VAL A 49 -1.52 23.10 -0.07
C VAL A 49 -2.69 22.89 0.89
N LEU A 50 -2.43 22.86 2.21
CA LEU A 50 -3.48 22.75 3.21
C LEU A 50 -4.41 23.96 3.20
N ALA A 51 -3.86 25.17 3.05
CA ALA A 51 -4.64 26.41 2.97
C ALA A 51 -5.56 26.41 1.74
N LEU A 52 -5.01 26.07 0.56
CA LEU A 52 -5.76 25.96 -0.69
C LEU A 52 -6.86 24.90 -0.59
N GLY A 53 -6.55 23.73 -0.04
CA GLY A 53 -7.52 22.65 0.14
C GLY A 53 -8.65 23.02 1.11
N ARG A 54 -8.37 23.81 2.16
CA ARG A 54 -9.41 24.35 3.05
C ARG A 54 -10.31 25.34 2.32
N ALA A 55 -9.74 26.30 1.61
CA ALA A 55 -10.49 27.31 0.87
C ALA A 55 -11.43 26.66 -0.16
N PHE A 56 -10.95 25.65 -0.88
CA PHE A 56 -11.75 24.90 -1.85
C PHE A 56 -12.94 24.18 -1.22
N ARG A 57 -12.77 23.53 -0.07
CA ARG A 57 -13.89 22.86 0.62
C ARG A 57 -14.89 23.84 1.22
N GLU A 58 -14.41 24.99 1.70
CA GLU A 58 -15.28 26.02 2.25
C GLU A 58 -16.11 26.70 1.15
N SER A 59 -15.55 26.89 -0.04
CA SER A 59 -16.30 27.46 -1.18
C SER A 59 -17.42 26.54 -1.67
N ASP A 60 -17.25 25.22 -1.55
CA ASP A 60 -18.26 24.23 -1.92
C ASP A 60 -19.28 23.96 -0.79
N ARG A 61 -19.13 24.61 0.37
CA ARG A 61 -20.08 24.45 1.47
C ARG A 61 -21.39 25.16 1.09
N PRO A 62 -22.55 24.48 1.20
CA PRO A 62 -23.83 25.16 1.00
C PRO A 62 -23.92 26.31 1.99
N GLN A 63 -24.19 27.53 1.51
CA GLN A 63 -24.55 28.62 2.41
C GLN A 63 -25.77 28.14 3.18
N ALA A 64 -25.64 28.01 4.51
CA ALA A 64 -26.79 27.75 5.35
C ALA A 64 -27.79 28.85 5.03
N SER A 65 -28.88 28.48 4.38
CA SER A 65 -29.99 29.36 4.10
C SER A 65 -30.37 30.01 5.42
N GLU A 66 -30.10 31.32 5.53
CA GLU A 66 -30.72 32.17 6.53
C GLU A 66 -32.24 32.09 6.30
N SER A 67 -32.87 31.09 6.92
CA SER A 67 -34.32 31.04 7.03
C SER A 67 -34.69 31.96 8.19
N SER A 68 -35.16 33.15 7.80
CA SER A 68 -35.92 34.09 8.64
C SER A 68 -37.18 33.45 9.22
#